data_AF-A0A7J7K5D2-F1
#
_entry.id   AF-A0A7J7K5D2-F1
#
_cell.length_a   1.000
_cell.length_b   1.000
_cell.length_c   1.000
_cell.angle_alpha   90.00
_cell.angle_beta   90.00
_cell.angle_gamma   90.00
#
_symmetry.space_group_name_H-M   'P 1'
#
loop_
_entity.id
_entity.type
_entity.pdbx_description
1 polymer ?
#
loop_
_entity_poly.entity_id
_entity_poly.type
_entity_poly.pdbx_seq_one_letter_code
_entity_poly.pdbx_strand_id
1 'polypeptide(L)'
;MYANLGAEERRQLLSLNVLGTFIQVSIDDGPGPSIKYQYAELVKLFSVVSVLVRCCDLSSECKTQEGQPMAPNPYAIANQQLYPLQSNVSALLFKNRAFIKKIVEENVAQEDTKQLLLYLSYENAKFSAELLTELLWQVTYIYTYEMRPYLDLLLLLLLLEDSWQTNRIINTLMGFNDDKEALFDIILKSKSNYQKRAYQCIKMLTNLFSRCELANKLLNSERHMMDRWITAVEWLNEEMERRGNYGGASSQYSYNNWTPPVQSNEASNGYFLERSQSAKMCLAKALELCPEEDNGEGADLSINDMDDDSVENDNTHHIESSTSLADNNSLREGVAGEGVAGEGVATTTNKSPASSSPGNTSSSPVLDKKTGEVEK
;
A
#
# COMPACT_ATOMS: atom_id res chain seq x y z
N MET A 1 -13.04 -28.28 8.27
CA MET A 1 -14.36 -27.73 8.65
C MET A 1 -15.42 -28.29 7.70
N TYR A 2 -16.72 -28.13 7.97
CA TYR A 2 -17.78 -28.75 7.16
C TYR A 2 -17.71 -28.35 5.67
N ALA A 3 -17.39 -27.07 5.40
CA ALA A 3 -17.15 -26.54 4.05
C ALA A 3 -16.03 -27.24 3.26
N ASN A 4 -15.17 -28.05 3.90
CA ASN A 4 -14.03 -28.70 3.24
C ASN A 4 -14.30 -30.19 2.91
N LEU A 5 -15.51 -30.71 3.18
CA LEU A 5 -15.83 -32.13 2.95
C LEU A 5 -16.11 -32.45 1.47
N GLY A 6 -16.80 -31.56 0.76
CA GLY A 6 -17.22 -31.79 -0.61
C GLY A 6 -17.91 -30.57 -1.21
N ALA A 7 -18.40 -30.68 -2.45
CA ALA A 7 -19.13 -29.61 -3.13
C ALA A 7 -20.56 -29.46 -2.57
N GLU A 8 -21.18 -30.57 -2.17
CA GLU A 8 -22.57 -30.63 -1.69
C GLU A 8 -22.75 -29.93 -0.34
N GLU A 9 -21.79 -30.08 0.57
CA GLU A 9 -21.76 -29.41 1.86
C GLU A 9 -21.61 -27.90 1.70
N ARG A 10 -20.83 -27.45 0.70
CA ARG A 10 -20.72 -26.02 0.34
C ARG A 10 -22.00 -25.50 -0.29
N ARG A 11 -22.63 -26.27 -1.19
CA ARG A 11 -23.96 -25.98 -1.74
C ARG A 11 -25.02 -25.83 -0.63
N GLN A 12 -24.98 -26.71 0.38
CA GLN A 12 -25.88 -26.65 1.53
C GLN A 12 -25.63 -25.39 2.38
N LEU A 13 -24.38 -25.09 2.73
CA LEU A 13 -24.02 -23.88 3.49
C LEU A 13 -24.46 -22.58 2.77
N LEU A 14 -24.29 -22.51 1.44
CA LEU A 14 -24.81 -21.39 0.63
C LEU A 14 -26.34 -21.33 0.65
N SER A 15 -27.03 -22.47 0.50
CA SER A 15 -28.51 -22.53 0.54
C SER A 15 -29.10 -22.12 1.89
N LEU A 16 -28.33 -22.28 2.98
CA LEU A 16 -28.68 -21.86 4.33
C LEU A 16 -28.23 -20.42 4.66
N ASN A 17 -27.77 -19.64 3.66
CA ASN A 17 -27.24 -18.27 3.81
C ASN A 17 -26.08 -18.15 4.82
N VAL A 18 -25.36 -19.25 5.11
CA VAL A 18 -24.28 -19.24 6.13
C VAL A 18 -23.18 -18.26 5.75
N LEU A 19 -22.88 -18.12 4.45
CA LEU A 19 -21.92 -17.14 3.94
C LEU A 19 -22.31 -15.69 4.29
N GLY A 20 -23.56 -15.29 4.00
CA GLY A 20 -24.06 -13.95 4.34
C GLY A 20 -24.05 -13.70 5.85
N THR A 21 -24.59 -14.64 6.62
CA THR A 21 -24.62 -14.55 8.09
C THR A 21 -23.20 -14.47 8.68
N PHE A 22 -22.23 -15.25 8.18
CA PHE A 22 -20.86 -15.21 8.67
C PHE A 22 -20.17 -13.87 8.34
N ILE A 23 -20.37 -13.33 7.14
CA ILE A 23 -19.85 -11.99 6.81
C ILE A 23 -20.45 -10.93 7.73
N GLN A 24 -21.77 -10.93 7.95
CA GLN A 24 -22.43 -9.98 8.87
C GLN A 24 -21.90 -10.12 10.31
N VAL A 25 -21.79 -11.35 10.83
CA VAL A 25 -21.19 -11.63 12.16
C VAL A 25 -19.75 -11.13 12.23
N SER A 26 -18.96 -11.29 11.16
CA SER A 26 -17.58 -10.79 11.15
C SER A 26 -17.52 -9.27 11.26
N ILE A 27 -18.42 -8.52 10.61
CA ILE A 27 -18.43 -7.03 10.63
C ILE A 27 -19.28 -6.43 11.76
N ASP A 28 -19.61 -7.22 12.79
CA ASP A 28 -20.44 -6.81 13.94
C ASP A 28 -21.90 -6.39 13.61
N ASP A 29 -22.39 -6.73 12.40
CA ASP A 29 -23.77 -6.56 11.87
C ASP A 29 -24.60 -7.86 11.97
N GLY A 30 -24.05 -8.89 12.62
CA GLY A 30 -24.66 -10.23 12.67
C GLY A 30 -25.83 -10.36 13.67
N PRO A 31 -26.62 -11.44 13.57
CA PRO A 31 -27.67 -11.76 14.53
C PRO A 31 -27.07 -12.19 15.89
N GLY A 32 -26.82 -11.21 16.77
CA GLY A 32 -26.30 -11.44 18.11
C GLY A 32 -25.73 -10.15 18.75
N PRO A 33 -25.10 -10.24 19.93
CA PRO A 33 -24.28 -9.17 20.46
C PRO A 33 -22.94 -9.07 19.69
N SER A 34 -22.47 -7.84 19.44
CA SER A 34 -21.17 -7.57 18.79
C SER A 34 -20.01 -8.25 19.53
N ILE A 35 -19.02 -8.72 18.77
CA ILE A 35 -17.91 -9.57 19.23
C ILE A 35 -16.80 -8.69 19.81
N LYS A 36 -16.84 -8.49 21.14
CA LYS A 36 -15.94 -7.58 21.86
C LYS A 36 -14.48 -8.05 22.01
N TYR A 37 -14.16 -9.27 21.61
CA TYR A 37 -12.83 -9.87 21.77
C TYR A 37 -12.48 -10.75 20.56
N GLN A 38 -11.21 -10.71 20.13
CA GLN A 38 -10.71 -11.59 19.08
C GLN A 38 -10.62 -13.04 19.58
N TYR A 39 -11.64 -13.85 19.28
CA TYR A 39 -11.62 -15.29 19.53
C TYR A 39 -10.97 -16.03 18.37
N ALA A 40 -10.29 -17.15 18.66
CA ALA A 40 -9.74 -18.09 17.66
C ALA A 40 -10.83 -18.73 16.75
N GLU A 41 -12.10 -18.40 16.96
CA GLU A 41 -13.23 -18.80 16.13
C GLU A 41 -13.46 -17.82 14.96
N LEU A 42 -13.05 -16.55 15.07
CA LEU A 42 -13.08 -15.59 13.94
C LEU A 42 -12.14 -16.04 12.81
N VAL A 43 -10.96 -16.55 13.16
CA VAL A 43 -10.00 -17.14 12.20
C VAL A 43 -10.66 -18.28 11.40
N LYS A 44 -11.45 -19.13 12.08
CA LYS A 44 -12.20 -20.24 11.45
C LYS A 44 -13.38 -19.72 10.61
N LEU A 45 -14.07 -18.69 11.09
CA LEU A 45 -15.16 -18.02 10.36
C LEU A 45 -14.63 -17.48 9.01
N PHE A 46 -13.54 -16.72 9.02
CA PHE A 46 -12.95 -16.18 7.79
C PHE A 46 -12.42 -17.27 6.84
N SER A 47 -11.91 -18.40 7.36
CA SER A 47 -11.57 -19.57 6.54
C SER A 47 -12.82 -20.17 5.85
N VAL A 48 -13.95 -20.30 6.56
CA VAL A 48 -15.23 -20.73 5.96
C VAL A 48 -15.75 -19.72 4.93
N VAL A 49 -15.66 -18.41 5.21
CA VAL A 49 -16.02 -17.36 4.24
C VAL A 49 -15.13 -17.47 2.99
N SER A 50 -13.81 -17.65 3.14
CA SER A 50 -12.88 -17.86 2.03
C SER A 50 -13.30 -19.04 1.15
N VAL A 51 -13.52 -20.21 1.76
CA VAL A 51 -13.91 -21.43 1.05
C VAL A 51 -15.27 -21.27 0.33
N LEU A 52 -16.24 -20.58 0.93
CA LEU A 52 -17.57 -20.40 0.32
C LEU A 52 -17.58 -19.34 -0.79
N VAL A 53 -16.93 -18.19 -0.61
CA VAL A 53 -16.83 -17.15 -1.67
C VAL A 53 -16.07 -17.68 -2.87
N ARG A 54 -14.97 -18.43 -2.67
CA ARG A 54 -14.16 -19.03 -3.74
C ARG A 54 -14.85 -20.18 -4.50
N CYS A 55 -16.11 -20.47 -4.15
CA CYS A 55 -17.03 -21.35 -4.88
C CYS A 55 -18.17 -20.60 -5.58
N CYS A 56 -18.23 -19.26 -5.48
CA CYS A 56 -19.26 -18.44 -6.09
C CYS A 56 -18.76 -17.75 -7.35
N ASP A 57 -19.62 -17.60 -8.36
CA ASP A 57 -19.34 -16.81 -9.55
C ASP A 57 -19.35 -15.31 -9.22
N LEU A 58 -18.26 -14.62 -9.56
CA LEU A 58 -18.06 -13.18 -9.37
C LEU A 58 -18.16 -12.38 -10.69
N SER A 59 -18.45 -13.01 -11.82
CA SER A 59 -18.38 -12.40 -13.17
C SER A 59 -19.25 -11.15 -13.35
N SER A 60 -20.26 -10.93 -12.49
CA SER A 60 -21.08 -9.71 -12.47
C SER A 60 -20.47 -8.51 -11.74
N GLU A 61 -19.42 -8.72 -10.94
CA GLU A 61 -18.73 -7.70 -10.13
C GLU A 61 -17.31 -7.43 -10.68
N CYS A 62 -16.77 -8.35 -11.48
CA CYS A 62 -15.51 -8.17 -12.22
C CYS A 62 -15.74 -7.44 -13.57
N LYS A 63 -14.74 -6.66 -14.02
CA LYS A 63 -14.68 -6.04 -15.36
C LYS A 63 -13.24 -6.02 -15.83
N THR A 64 -12.97 -6.68 -16.96
CA THR A 64 -11.67 -6.64 -17.64
C THR A 64 -11.43 -5.33 -18.37
N GLN A 65 -10.15 -4.91 -18.44
CA GLN A 65 -9.75 -3.77 -19.27
C GLN A 65 -10.07 -4.04 -20.76
N GLU A 66 -10.34 -2.99 -21.52
CA GLU A 66 -11.06 -3.11 -22.80
C GLU A 66 -10.31 -3.94 -23.85
N GLY A 67 -11.06 -4.82 -24.54
CA GLY A 67 -10.56 -5.66 -25.63
C GLY A 67 -10.09 -7.07 -25.23
N GLN A 68 -10.03 -7.41 -23.93
CA GLN A 68 -9.62 -8.75 -23.47
C GLN A 68 -10.82 -9.58 -22.95
N PRO A 69 -10.88 -10.91 -23.21
CA PRO A 69 -11.85 -11.79 -22.58
C PRO A 69 -11.45 -12.08 -21.13
N MET A 70 -12.43 -12.12 -20.23
CA MET A 70 -12.20 -12.43 -18.81
C MET A 70 -11.73 -13.90 -18.66
N ALA A 71 -10.52 -14.09 -18.14
CA ALA A 71 -9.96 -15.41 -17.88
C ALA A 71 -10.54 -16.04 -16.59
N PRO A 72 -10.53 -17.37 -16.42
CA PRO A 72 -10.96 -18.02 -15.19
C PRO A 72 -10.09 -17.61 -14.00
N ASN A 73 -10.73 -17.17 -12.92
CA ASN A 73 -10.04 -16.69 -11.72
C ASN A 73 -9.15 -17.78 -11.10
N PRO A 74 -7.81 -17.62 -11.05
CA PRO A 74 -6.88 -18.67 -10.64
C PRO A 74 -6.95 -19.01 -9.14
N TYR A 75 -7.64 -18.19 -8.35
CA TYR A 75 -7.87 -18.46 -6.92
C TYR A 75 -9.21 -19.17 -6.65
N ALA A 76 -9.99 -19.53 -7.68
CA ALA A 76 -11.18 -20.37 -7.53
C ALA A 76 -10.82 -21.74 -6.90
N ILE A 77 -11.79 -22.41 -6.26
CA ILE A 77 -11.56 -23.80 -5.82
C ILE A 77 -11.56 -24.72 -7.05
N ALA A 78 -10.42 -25.34 -7.30
CA ALA A 78 -10.17 -26.17 -8.49
C ALA A 78 -11.16 -27.34 -8.64
N ASN A 79 -11.41 -27.73 -9.90
CA ASN A 79 -12.25 -28.87 -10.30
C ASN A 79 -13.71 -28.79 -9.80
N GLN A 80 -14.26 -27.59 -9.65
CA GLN A 80 -15.64 -27.38 -9.22
C GLN A 80 -16.40 -26.36 -10.07
N GLN A 81 -17.69 -26.64 -10.31
CA GLN A 81 -18.65 -25.68 -10.83
C GLN A 81 -18.93 -24.57 -9.80
N LEU A 82 -18.87 -23.32 -10.24
CA LEU A 82 -19.21 -22.15 -9.42
C LEU A 82 -20.73 -22.02 -9.24
N TYR A 83 -21.15 -21.56 -8.06
CA TYR A 83 -22.54 -21.26 -7.71
C TYR A 83 -22.84 -19.76 -7.88
N PRO A 84 -24.07 -19.32 -8.21
CA PRO A 84 -24.37 -17.89 -8.28
C PRO A 84 -24.17 -17.21 -6.92
N LEU A 85 -23.48 -16.07 -6.89
CA LEU A 85 -23.33 -15.27 -5.67
C LEU A 85 -24.69 -14.68 -5.23
N GLN A 86 -24.98 -14.74 -3.93
CA GLN A 86 -26.22 -14.19 -3.38
C GLN A 86 -26.15 -12.66 -3.34
N SER A 87 -27.23 -11.96 -3.73
CA SER A 87 -27.24 -10.49 -3.89
C SER A 87 -26.92 -9.71 -2.60
N ASN A 88 -27.37 -10.23 -1.44
CA ASN A 88 -26.98 -9.71 -0.12
C ASN A 88 -25.47 -9.87 0.14
N VAL A 89 -24.87 -10.98 -0.29
CA VAL A 89 -23.42 -11.22 -0.16
C VAL A 89 -22.63 -10.29 -1.09
N SER A 90 -23.08 -10.05 -2.32
CA SER A 90 -22.52 -9.00 -3.20
C SER A 90 -22.47 -7.65 -2.50
N ALA A 91 -23.58 -7.23 -1.87
CA ALA A 91 -23.63 -5.96 -1.16
C ALA A 91 -22.66 -5.89 0.03
N LEU A 92 -22.55 -6.97 0.81
CA LEU A 92 -21.62 -7.05 1.94
C LEU A 92 -20.15 -7.02 1.52
N LEU A 93 -19.79 -7.67 0.39
CA LEU A 93 -18.40 -7.76 -0.10
C LEU A 93 -17.94 -6.53 -0.88
N PHE A 94 -18.78 -6.00 -1.79
CA PHE A 94 -18.38 -4.99 -2.79
C PHE A 94 -18.95 -3.60 -2.56
N LYS A 95 -19.86 -3.44 -1.58
CA LYS A 95 -20.52 -2.15 -1.28
C LYS A 95 -20.30 -1.70 0.17
N ASN A 96 -19.90 -2.59 1.09
CA ASN A 96 -19.55 -2.25 2.47
C ASN A 96 -18.03 -2.37 2.75
N ARG A 97 -17.37 -1.23 2.97
CA ARG A 97 -15.93 -1.18 3.30
C ARG A 97 -15.59 -1.86 4.64
N ALA A 98 -16.55 -2.02 5.56
CA ALA A 98 -16.31 -2.66 6.85
C ALA A 98 -15.76 -4.09 6.71
N PHE A 99 -16.15 -4.83 5.67
CA PHE A 99 -15.63 -6.18 5.43
C PHE A 99 -14.12 -6.18 5.14
N ILE A 100 -13.67 -5.36 4.18
CA ILE A 100 -12.25 -5.24 3.82
C ILE A 100 -11.43 -4.83 5.04
N LYS A 101 -11.88 -3.79 5.76
CA LYS A 101 -11.19 -3.31 6.95
C LYS A 101 -11.06 -4.41 8.01
N LYS A 102 -12.16 -5.03 8.39
CA LYS A 102 -12.23 -6.03 9.47
C LYS A 102 -11.40 -7.29 9.17
N ILE A 103 -11.45 -7.82 7.95
CA ILE A 103 -10.67 -9.02 7.59
C ILE A 103 -9.17 -8.72 7.48
N VAL A 104 -8.79 -7.49 7.10
CA VAL A 104 -7.40 -7.03 7.07
C VAL A 104 -6.88 -6.80 8.49
N GLU A 105 -7.61 -6.10 9.36
CA GLU A 105 -7.22 -5.86 10.76
C GLU A 105 -7.14 -7.16 11.60
N GLU A 106 -8.07 -8.10 11.42
CA GLU A 106 -8.17 -9.28 12.30
C GLU A 106 -7.54 -10.56 11.74
N ASN A 107 -7.33 -10.70 10.42
CA ASN A 107 -6.99 -12.00 9.83
C ASN A 107 -6.01 -11.99 8.63
N VAL A 108 -5.37 -10.86 8.30
CA VAL A 108 -4.44 -10.71 7.14
C VAL A 108 -3.33 -11.77 7.07
N ALA A 109 -2.85 -12.26 8.22
CA ALA A 109 -1.74 -13.20 8.28
C ALA A 109 -2.07 -14.59 7.70
N GLN A 110 -3.35 -14.96 7.64
CA GLN A 110 -3.79 -16.31 7.23
C GLN A 110 -3.79 -16.48 5.70
N GLU A 111 -3.33 -17.63 5.22
CA GLU A 111 -3.34 -17.94 3.78
C GLU A 111 -4.76 -17.94 3.18
N ASP A 112 -5.76 -18.46 3.91
CA ASP A 112 -7.16 -18.42 3.46
C ASP A 112 -7.68 -16.98 3.25
N THR A 113 -7.22 -16.02 4.06
CA THR A 113 -7.53 -14.58 3.90
C THR A 113 -6.89 -14.05 2.63
N LYS A 114 -5.58 -14.30 2.44
CA LYS A 114 -4.84 -13.83 1.27
C LYS A 114 -5.47 -14.38 -0.01
N GLN A 115 -5.79 -15.67 -0.03
CA GLN A 115 -6.46 -16.34 -1.14
C GLN A 115 -7.86 -15.77 -1.43
N LEU A 116 -8.65 -15.43 -0.40
CA LEU A 116 -9.95 -14.77 -0.56
C LEU A 116 -9.82 -13.35 -1.13
N LEU A 117 -8.89 -12.56 -0.61
CA LEU A 117 -8.71 -11.17 -1.03
C LEU A 117 -8.13 -11.08 -2.45
N LEU A 118 -7.25 -12.00 -2.85
CA LEU A 118 -6.78 -12.14 -4.23
C LEU A 118 -7.91 -12.61 -5.16
N TYR A 119 -8.75 -13.57 -4.72
CA TYR A 119 -9.93 -14.00 -5.46
C TYR A 119 -10.92 -12.86 -5.72
N LEU A 120 -11.17 -12.01 -4.72
CA LEU A 120 -12.04 -10.83 -4.83
C LEU A 120 -11.43 -9.66 -5.63
N SER A 121 -10.10 -9.60 -5.74
CA SER A 121 -9.37 -8.55 -6.47
C SER A 121 -9.19 -8.87 -7.96
N TYR A 122 -9.14 -10.15 -8.33
CA TYR A 122 -8.88 -10.60 -9.69
C TYR A 122 -9.95 -10.08 -10.67
N GLU A 123 -9.50 -9.39 -11.71
CA GLU A 123 -10.35 -8.72 -12.71
C GLU A 123 -11.36 -7.71 -12.08
N ASN A 124 -11.07 -7.23 -10.87
CA ASN A 124 -11.93 -6.30 -10.11
C ASN A 124 -11.13 -5.08 -9.63
N ALA A 125 -11.09 -4.05 -10.49
CA ALA A 125 -10.43 -2.77 -10.22
C ALA A 125 -10.92 -2.10 -8.93
N LYS A 126 -12.25 -2.13 -8.68
CA LYS A 126 -12.86 -1.42 -7.56
C LYS A 126 -12.47 -2.06 -6.22
N PHE A 127 -12.63 -3.38 -6.09
CA PHE A 127 -12.24 -4.10 -4.88
C PHE A 127 -10.73 -4.00 -4.66
N SER A 128 -9.93 -4.14 -5.72
CA SER A 128 -8.47 -3.94 -5.68
C SER A 128 -8.09 -2.56 -5.12
N ALA A 129 -8.71 -1.48 -5.59
CA ALA A 129 -8.37 -0.11 -5.16
C ALA A 129 -8.75 0.17 -3.70
N GLU A 130 -9.86 -0.39 -3.22
CA GLU A 130 -10.26 -0.30 -1.80
C GLU A 130 -9.30 -1.09 -0.90
N LEU A 131 -8.94 -2.32 -1.29
CA LEU A 131 -7.98 -3.14 -0.56
C LEU A 131 -6.57 -2.53 -0.53
N LEU A 132 -6.09 -1.96 -1.65
CA LEU A 132 -4.83 -1.21 -1.69
C LEU A 132 -4.86 0.01 -0.75
N THR A 133 -6.00 0.71 -0.66
CA THR A 133 -6.15 1.86 0.24
C THR A 133 -6.04 1.44 1.71
N GLU A 134 -6.70 0.35 2.10
CA GLU A 134 -6.61 -0.19 3.46
C GLU A 134 -5.19 -0.69 3.76
N LEU A 135 -4.56 -1.44 2.85
CA LEU A 135 -3.20 -1.96 3.05
C LEU A 135 -2.15 -0.84 3.17
N LEU A 136 -2.25 0.23 2.39
CA LEU A 136 -1.38 1.41 2.53
C LEU A 136 -1.62 2.12 3.87
N TRP A 137 -2.87 2.28 4.31
CA TRP A 137 -3.19 2.83 5.64
C TRP A 137 -2.56 2.00 6.76
N GLN A 138 -2.70 0.68 6.71
CA GLN A 138 -2.09 -0.24 7.69
C GLN A 138 -0.55 -0.08 7.67
N VAL A 139 0.09 -0.03 6.50
CA VAL A 139 1.54 0.20 6.39
C VAL A 139 1.97 1.57 6.95
N THR A 140 1.16 2.64 6.80
CA THR A 140 1.43 3.95 7.42
C THR A 140 1.27 3.96 8.94
N TYR A 141 0.36 3.18 9.52
CA TYR A 141 -0.04 3.35 10.93
C TYR A 141 0.25 2.18 11.88
N ILE A 142 0.29 0.93 11.41
CA ILE A 142 0.51 -0.26 12.26
C ILE A 142 1.92 -0.29 12.88
N TYR A 143 2.06 -0.93 14.05
CA TYR A 143 3.37 -1.10 14.69
C TYR A 143 4.36 -1.83 13.77
N THR A 144 5.60 -1.36 13.73
CA THR A 144 6.58 -1.80 12.72
C THR A 144 6.96 -3.28 12.78
N TYR A 145 6.74 -3.94 13.93
CA TYR A 145 6.94 -5.40 14.10
C TYR A 145 5.70 -6.24 13.68
N GLU A 146 4.55 -5.61 13.47
CA GLU A 146 3.29 -6.24 13.02
C GLU A 146 3.00 -5.94 11.53
N MET A 147 3.82 -5.11 10.90
CA MET A 147 3.58 -4.60 9.54
C MET A 147 3.78 -5.65 8.44
N ARG A 148 4.56 -6.70 8.70
CA ARG A 148 4.98 -7.67 7.67
C ARG A 148 3.81 -8.39 6.96
N PRO A 149 2.78 -8.94 7.64
CA PRO A 149 1.64 -9.58 6.97
C PRO A 149 0.93 -8.67 5.95
N TYR A 150 0.84 -7.37 6.22
CA TYR A 150 0.25 -6.38 5.32
C TYR A 150 1.13 -6.17 4.08
N LEU A 151 2.45 -6.09 4.24
CA LEU A 151 3.41 -6.03 3.12
C LEU A 151 3.45 -7.35 2.31
N ASP A 152 3.35 -8.50 2.97
CA ASP A 152 3.30 -9.82 2.32
C ASP A 152 2.03 -9.94 1.44
N LEU A 153 0.87 -9.47 1.91
CA LEU A 153 -0.36 -9.41 1.09
C LEU A 153 -0.31 -8.33 0.00
N LEU A 154 0.23 -7.14 0.31
CA LEU A 154 0.38 -6.06 -0.68
C LEU A 154 1.26 -6.52 -1.86
N LEU A 155 2.37 -7.20 -1.59
CA LEU A 155 3.22 -7.80 -2.62
C LEU A 155 2.46 -8.84 -3.46
N LEU A 156 1.67 -9.73 -2.85
CA LEU A 156 0.85 -10.70 -3.58
C LEU A 156 -0.19 -10.02 -4.50
N LEU A 157 -0.77 -8.90 -4.05
CA LEU A 157 -1.76 -8.13 -4.81
C LEU A 157 -1.13 -7.35 -5.99
N LEU A 158 0.14 -6.96 -5.88
CA LEU A 158 0.92 -6.41 -7.00
C LEU A 158 1.41 -7.49 -7.99
N LEU A 159 1.66 -8.71 -7.49
CA LEU A 159 2.00 -9.87 -8.31
C LEU A 159 0.78 -10.59 -8.92
N LEU A 160 -0.43 -10.08 -8.69
CA LEU A 160 -1.65 -10.62 -9.27
C LEU A 160 -1.70 -10.33 -10.79
N GLU A 161 -1.53 -11.36 -11.60
CA GLU A 161 -1.50 -11.29 -13.07
C GLU A 161 -2.92 -11.24 -13.65
N ASP A 162 -3.44 -10.03 -13.84
CA ASP A 162 -4.74 -9.75 -14.47
C ASP A 162 -4.67 -8.43 -15.27
N SER A 163 -5.76 -8.05 -15.96
CA SER A 163 -5.80 -6.84 -16.79
C SER A 163 -5.58 -5.51 -16.04
N TRP A 164 -5.59 -5.52 -14.70
CA TRP A 164 -5.40 -4.37 -13.83
C TRP A 164 -4.05 -4.32 -13.12
N GLN A 165 -3.14 -5.28 -13.36
CA GLN A 165 -1.85 -5.36 -12.66
C GLN A 165 -1.02 -4.06 -12.78
N THR A 166 -0.91 -3.50 -13.99
CA THR A 166 -0.25 -2.21 -14.26
C THR A 166 -0.82 -1.10 -13.38
N ASN A 167 -2.16 -1.01 -13.30
CA ASN A 167 -2.86 -0.04 -12.48
C ASN A 167 -2.57 -0.26 -10.99
N ARG A 168 -2.59 -1.51 -10.49
CA ARG A 168 -2.28 -1.80 -9.07
C ARG A 168 -0.86 -1.39 -8.71
N ILE A 169 0.12 -1.65 -9.58
CA ILE A 169 1.52 -1.24 -9.37
C ILE A 169 1.63 0.28 -9.32
N ILE A 170 1.22 1.00 -10.38
CA ILE A 170 1.37 2.47 -10.46
C ILE A 170 0.68 3.15 -9.27
N ASN A 171 -0.58 2.81 -8.98
CA ASN A 171 -1.33 3.45 -7.89
C ASN A 171 -0.76 3.16 -6.49
N THR A 172 0.01 2.09 -6.31
CA THR A 172 0.67 1.78 -5.02
C THR A 172 1.99 2.52 -4.87
N LEU A 173 2.74 2.70 -5.96
CA LEU A 173 4.03 3.37 -5.97
C LEU A 173 3.89 4.91 -5.97
N MET A 174 2.94 5.42 -6.75
CA MET A 174 2.79 6.85 -7.06
C MET A 174 1.47 7.47 -6.56
N GLY A 175 0.51 6.66 -6.09
CA GLY A 175 -0.77 7.12 -5.56
C GLY A 175 -1.89 7.11 -6.61
N PHE A 176 -3.14 7.29 -6.14
CA PHE A 176 -4.35 7.31 -6.98
C PHE A 176 -4.89 8.74 -7.19
N ASN A 177 -4.65 9.63 -6.21
CA ASN A 177 -4.95 11.07 -6.19
C ASN A 177 -4.07 11.71 -5.09
N ASP A 178 -3.87 13.03 -5.12
CA ASP A 178 -2.99 13.79 -4.20
C ASP A 178 -3.24 13.54 -2.70
N ASP A 179 -4.48 13.21 -2.30
CA ASP A 179 -4.86 12.98 -0.89
C ASP A 179 -4.39 11.63 -0.30
N LYS A 180 -3.93 10.68 -1.13
CA LYS A 180 -3.58 9.31 -0.67
C LYS A 180 -2.08 9.06 -0.71
N GLU A 181 -1.50 8.74 0.44
CA GLU A 181 -0.08 8.39 0.55
C GLU A 181 0.27 7.17 -0.31
N ALA A 182 1.22 7.36 -1.23
CA ALA A 182 1.83 6.28 -1.98
C ALA A 182 3.01 5.66 -1.20
N LEU A 183 3.45 4.46 -1.58
CA LEU A 183 4.48 3.75 -0.83
C LEU A 183 5.83 4.50 -0.79
N PHE A 184 6.17 5.28 -1.82
CA PHE A 184 7.33 6.17 -1.79
C PHE A 184 7.16 7.37 -0.84
N ASP A 185 5.92 7.87 -0.60
CA ASP A 185 5.66 8.90 0.40
C ASP A 185 5.82 8.34 1.82
N ILE A 186 5.36 7.11 2.04
CA ILE A 186 5.51 6.41 3.33
C ILE A 186 6.99 6.22 3.66
N ILE A 187 7.81 5.83 2.68
CA ILE A 187 9.28 5.74 2.83
C ILE A 187 9.85 7.12 3.19
N LEU A 188 9.57 8.15 2.38
CA LEU A 188 10.10 9.51 2.56
C LEU A 188 9.71 10.12 3.92
N LYS A 189 8.48 9.91 4.40
CA LYS A 189 8.00 10.36 5.71
C LYS A 189 8.59 9.56 6.87
N SER A 190 8.90 8.28 6.65
CA SER A 190 9.44 7.39 7.69
C SER A 190 10.93 7.59 7.96
N LYS A 191 11.69 8.13 6.99
CA LYS A 191 13.17 8.20 6.94
C LYS A 191 13.90 8.98 8.06
N SER A 192 13.17 9.56 9.01
CA SER A 192 13.76 10.18 10.21
C SER A 192 13.50 9.35 11.47
N ASN A 193 12.22 9.06 11.73
CA ASN A 193 11.73 8.58 13.04
C ASN A 193 11.25 7.12 13.03
N TYR A 194 10.89 6.57 11.86
CA TYR A 194 10.31 5.24 11.71
C TYR A 194 11.23 4.36 10.85
N GLN A 195 12.48 4.26 11.31
CA GLN A 195 13.59 3.71 10.55
C GLN A 195 13.31 2.30 9.97
N LYS A 196 12.73 1.41 10.79
CA LYS A 196 12.41 0.04 10.37
C LYS A 196 11.21 -0.06 9.42
N ARG A 197 10.38 0.99 9.29
CA ARG A 197 9.27 1.05 8.33
C ARG A 197 9.79 1.38 6.93
N ALA A 198 10.61 2.43 6.80
CA ALA A 198 11.25 2.80 5.53
C ALA A 198 11.99 1.59 4.93
N TYR A 199 12.85 0.94 5.72
CA TYR A 199 13.54 -0.29 5.33
C TYR A 199 12.60 -1.42 4.87
N GLN A 200 11.52 -1.72 5.61
CA GLN A 200 10.61 -2.80 5.23
C GLN A 200 9.84 -2.51 3.94
N CYS A 201 9.44 -1.25 3.72
CA CYS A 201 8.83 -0.83 2.46
C CYS A 201 9.82 -0.98 1.28
N ILE A 202 11.06 -0.51 1.44
CA ILE A 202 12.14 -0.68 0.43
C ILE A 202 12.38 -2.17 0.16
N LYS A 203 12.46 -3.01 1.19
CA LYS A 203 12.63 -4.47 1.08
C LYS A 203 11.50 -5.14 0.29
N MET A 204 10.26 -4.69 0.46
CA MET A 204 9.12 -5.18 -0.33
C MET A 204 9.23 -4.72 -1.79
N LEU A 205 9.64 -3.47 -2.04
CA LEU A 205 9.90 -2.96 -3.39
C LEU A 205 11.03 -3.71 -4.10
N THR A 206 12.16 -3.98 -3.44
CA THR A 206 13.23 -4.84 -3.98
C THR A 206 12.68 -6.20 -4.41
N ASN A 207 11.83 -6.82 -3.57
CA ASN A 207 11.20 -8.12 -3.83
C ASN A 207 10.23 -8.06 -5.02
N LEU A 208 9.46 -6.97 -5.17
CA LEU A 208 8.60 -6.72 -6.33
C LEU A 208 9.43 -6.57 -7.62
N PHE A 209 10.38 -5.64 -7.66
CA PHE A 209 11.17 -5.31 -8.86
C PHE A 209 12.13 -6.44 -9.28
N SER A 210 12.52 -7.32 -8.35
CA SER A 210 13.30 -8.55 -8.64
C SER A 210 12.45 -9.73 -9.17
N ARG A 211 11.11 -9.64 -9.15
CA ARG A 211 10.22 -10.78 -9.48
C ARG A 211 9.12 -10.47 -10.50
N CYS A 212 8.73 -9.21 -10.63
CA CYS A 212 7.70 -8.75 -11.53
C CYS A 212 8.36 -7.99 -12.68
N GLU A 213 8.49 -8.64 -13.85
CA GLU A 213 9.01 -7.98 -15.06
C GLU A 213 8.23 -6.70 -15.39
N LEU A 214 6.91 -6.69 -15.18
CA LEU A 214 6.06 -5.52 -15.41
C LEU A 214 6.44 -4.36 -14.47
N ALA A 215 6.62 -4.61 -13.17
CA ALA A 215 7.04 -3.58 -12.23
C ALA A 215 8.45 -3.07 -12.53
N ASN A 216 9.36 -3.95 -12.93
CA ASN A 216 10.72 -3.59 -13.34
C ASN A 216 10.73 -2.73 -14.63
N LYS A 217 9.92 -3.09 -15.63
CA LYS A 217 9.75 -2.31 -16.86
C LYS A 217 9.11 -0.94 -16.59
N LEU A 218 8.13 -0.86 -15.68
CA LEU A 218 7.54 0.41 -15.24
C LEU A 218 8.57 1.30 -14.53
N LEU A 219 9.33 0.75 -13.59
CA LEU A 219 10.40 1.45 -12.88
C LEU A 219 11.43 2.07 -13.84
N ASN A 220 11.84 1.32 -14.86
CA ASN A 220 12.82 1.78 -15.86
C ASN A 220 12.23 2.69 -16.95
N SER A 221 10.91 2.71 -17.16
CA SER A 221 10.25 3.57 -18.16
C SER A 221 9.84 4.93 -17.58
N GLU A 222 9.38 4.95 -16.33
CA GLU A 222 8.86 6.16 -15.68
C GLU A 222 9.96 6.85 -14.88
N ARG A 223 10.60 7.88 -15.47
CA ARG A 223 11.71 8.61 -14.82
C ARG A 223 11.40 9.02 -13.38
N HIS A 224 10.22 9.60 -13.13
CA HIS A 224 9.85 10.03 -11.77
C HIS A 224 9.70 8.85 -10.80
N MET A 225 9.40 7.64 -11.28
CA MET A 225 9.41 6.43 -10.45
C MET A 225 10.85 6.01 -10.10
N MET A 226 11.76 6.07 -11.08
CA MET A 226 13.19 5.80 -10.88
C MET A 226 13.84 6.82 -9.93
N ASP A 227 13.58 8.12 -10.11
CA ASP A 227 14.12 9.19 -9.25
C ASP A 227 13.73 8.96 -7.76
N ARG A 228 12.48 8.51 -7.50
CA ARG A 228 12.02 8.16 -6.13
C ARG A 228 12.60 6.85 -5.62
N TRP A 229 12.87 5.88 -6.49
CA TRP A 229 13.57 4.65 -6.14
C TRP A 229 15.01 4.91 -5.73
N ILE A 230 15.78 5.63 -6.56
CA ILE A 230 17.16 6.04 -6.28
C ILE A 230 17.21 6.78 -4.93
N THR A 231 16.36 7.79 -4.72
CA THR A 231 16.27 8.54 -3.43
C THR A 231 16.07 7.63 -2.21
N ALA A 232 15.36 6.49 -2.36
CA ALA A 232 15.12 5.53 -1.28
C ALA A 232 16.31 4.57 -1.06
N VAL A 233 17.00 4.17 -2.12
CA VAL A 233 18.20 3.31 -2.06
C VAL A 233 19.41 4.10 -1.57
N GLU A 234 19.59 5.34 -2.01
CA GLU A 234 20.59 6.29 -1.51
C GLU A 234 20.47 6.48 0.00
N TRP A 235 19.24 6.73 0.49
CA TRP A 235 19.02 6.71 1.93
C TRP A 235 19.45 5.36 2.48
N LEU A 236 18.93 4.22 2.01
CA LEU A 236 19.29 2.91 2.59
C LEU A 236 20.81 2.64 2.66
N ASN A 237 21.61 3.26 1.80
CA ASN A 237 23.07 3.29 1.89
C ASN A 237 23.58 4.19 3.05
N GLU A 238 23.27 5.49 3.04
CA GLU A 238 23.59 6.44 4.15
C GLU A 238 23.12 5.92 5.51
N GLU A 239 21.90 5.40 5.52
CA GLU A 239 21.09 4.86 6.60
C GLU A 239 21.82 3.73 7.33
N MET A 240 22.46 2.87 6.53
CA MET A 240 23.29 1.74 6.92
C MET A 240 24.72 2.14 7.27
N GLU A 241 25.29 3.22 6.71
CA GLU A 241 26.69 3.61 6.99
C GLU A 241 26.88 4.60 8.15
N ARG A 242 25.99 5.57 8.30
CA ARG A 242 25.91 6.57 9.39
C ARG A 242 26.13 5.98 10.79
N ARG A 243 25.70 4.74 11.05
CA ARG A 243 25.88 4.06 12.36
C ARG A 243 27.27 3.49 12.61
N GLY A 244 28.20 3.57 11.65
CA GLY A 244 29.61 3.23 11.83
C GLY A 244 30.33 4.32 12.61
N ASN A 245 30.10 5.57 12.22
CA ASN A 245 30.91 6.71 12.64
C ASN A 245 30.43 7.30 13.97
N TYR A 246 29.13 7.16 14.28
CA TYR A 246 28.54 7.58 15.56
C TYR A 246 28.41 6.44 16.59
N GLY A 247 28.93 5.23 16.29
CA GLY A 247 28.92 4.07 17.17
C GLY A 247 30.01 4.11 18.25
N GLY A 248 30.01 5.14 19.10
CA GLY A 248 31.08 5.40 20.07
C GLY A 248 31.35 4.26 21.06
N ALA A 249 32.64 3.93 21.22
CA ALA A 249 33.24 3.36 22.44
C ALA A 249 32.66 2.05 23.02
N SER A 250 32.14 1.12 22.21
CA SER A 250 31.89 -0.27 22.66
C SER A 250 32.52 -1.37 21.77
N SER A 251 33.00 -1.02 20.56
CA SER A 251 33.58 -2.00 19.62
C SER A 251 35.01 -2.48 19.96
N GLN A 252 35.60 -2.04 21.08
CA GLN A 252 36.96 -2.45 21.47
C GLN A 252 37.05 -3.80 22.20
N TYR A 253 35.92 -4.41 22.56
CA TYR A 253 35.87 -5.79 23.05
C TYR A 253 35.21 -6.72 22.02
N SER A 254 35.85 -6.84 20.85
CA SER A 254 35.61 -7.94 19.91
C SER A 254 36.16 -9.24 20.50
N TYR A 255 35.40 -9.82 21.43
CA TYR A 255 35.67 -11.12 22.05
C TYR A 255 34.42 -12.00 21.99
N ASN A 256 34.65 -13.29 21.82
CA ASN A 256 33.66 -14.37 21.66
C ASN A 256 32.86 -14.39 20.35
N ASN A 257 33.26 -15.34 19.52
CA ASN A 257 32.72 -15.76 18.24
C ASN A 257 31.34 -16.48 18.35
N TRP A 258 30.49 -16.09 19.32
CA TRP A 258 29.27 -16.82 19.72
C TRP A 258 28.08 -15.90 20.08
N THR A 259 28.03 -14.70 19.51
CA THR A 259 26.80 -13.88 19.51
C THR A 259 25.73 -14.56 18.66
N PRO A 260 24.47 -14.71 19.11
CA PRO A 260 23.37 -15.12 18.25
C PRO A 260 23.25 -14.19 17.03
N PRO A 261 22.77 -14.67 15.86
CA PRO A 261 22.58 -13.83 14.69
C PRO A 261 21.74 -12.59 15.02
N VAL A 262 22.20 -11.41 14.57
CA VAL A 262 21.46 -10.15 14.73
C VAL A 262 20.04 -10.35 14.22
N GLN A 263 19.07 -10.10 15.09
CA GLN A 263 17.65 -10.35 14.81
C GLN A 263 17.20 -9.55 13.58
N SER A 264 16.19 -10.05 12.85
CA SER A 264 15.70 -9.30 11.69
C SER A 264 15.09 -7.98 12.13
N ASN A 265 15.35 -6.91 11.37
CA ASN A 265 14.73 -5.59 11.56
C ASN A 265 13.19 -5.59 11.52
N GLU A 266 12.58 -6.68 11.05
CA GLU A 266 11.13 -6.94 11.06
C GLU A 266 10.59 -7.41 12.43
N ALA A 267 11.47 -7.89 13.32
CA ALA A 267 11.10 -8.58 14.56
C ALA A 267 11.88 -8.12 15.81
N SER A 268 12.95 -7.33 15.64
CA SER A 268 13.72 -6.81 16.77
C SER A 268 13.14 -5.50 17.33
N ASN A 269 12.99 -5.43 18.65
CA ASN A 269 12.37 -4.29 19.35
C ASN A 269 13.26 -3.03 19.44
N GLY A 270 14.44 -3.01 18.82
CA GLY A 270 15.30 -1.82 18.79
C GLY A 270 14.64 -0.65 18.04
N TYR A 271 14.72 0.55 18.59
CA TYR A 271 14.16 1.77 17.97
C TYR A 271 14.79 2.13 16.61
N PHE A 272 16.01 1.69 16.37
CA PHE A 272 16.83 2.04 15.21
C PHE A 272 16.99 0.88 14.22
N LEU A 273 17.31 1.19 12.96
CA LEU A 273 17.71 0.17 11.99
C LEU A 273 19.06 -0.46 12.39
N GLU A 274 19.09 -1.79 12.41
CA GLU A 274 20.26 -2.61 12.74
C GLU A 274 20.93 -3.13 11.46
N ARG A 275 22.26 -3.30 11.48
CA ARG A 275 23.04 -3.84 10.34
C ARG A 275 22.92 -5.37 10.21
N SER A 276 21.69 -5.89 10.21
CA SER A 276 21.43 -7.31 9.99
C SER A 276 21.92 -7.74 8.61
N GLN A 277 22.26 -9.02 8.44
CA GLN A 277 22.62 -9.55 7.11
C GLN A 277 21.45 -9.38 6.12
N SER A 278 20.20 -9.47 6.59
CA SER A 278 19.01 -9.19 5.77
C SER A 278 18.95 -7.75 5.25
N ALA A 279 19.45 -6.76 6.00
CA ALA A 279 19.52 -5.38 5.53
C ALA A 279 20.63 -5.19 4.47
N LYS A 280 21.81 -5.80 4.67
CA LYS A 280 22.90 -5.78 3.69
C LYS A 280 22.52 -6.43 2.36
N MET A 281 21.92 -7.63 2.41
CA MET A 281 21.45 -8.33 1.21
C MET A 281 20.29 -7.59 0.50
N CYS A 282 19.49 -6.82 1.26
CA CYS A 282 18.46 -5.96 0.68
C CYS A 282 19.07 -4.76 -0.06
N LEU A 283 20.04 -4.07 0.54
CA LEU A 283 20.72 -2.93 -0.06
C LEU A 283 21.47 -3.32 -1.34
N ALA A 284 22.22 -4.43 -1.32
CA ALA A 284 22.91 -4.94 -2.51
C ALA A 284 21.93 -5.18 -3.67
N LYS A 285 20.83 -5.90 -3.42
CA LYS A 285 19.76 -6.13 -4.41
C LYS A 285 18.98 -4.88 -4.81
N ALA A 286 19.02 -3.82 -4.00
CA ALA A 286 18.37 -2.55 -4.34
C ALA A 286 19.25 -1.70 -5.27
N LEU A 287 20.58 -1.76 -5.09
CA LEU A 287 21.58 -1.18 -5.99
C LEU A 287 21.62 -1.91 -7.34
N GLU A 288 21.44 -3.24 -7.36
CA GLU A 288 21.23 -4.07 -8.58
C GLU A 288 19.99 -3.64 -9.41
N LEU A 289 19.14 -2.74 -8.89
CA LEU A 289 17.91 -2.24 -9.54
C LEU A 289 17.96 -0.73 -9.83
N CYS A 290 19.06 -0.06 -9.51
CA CYS A 290 19.34 1.28 -10.03
C CYS A 290 19.85 1.16 -11.49
N PRO A 291 19.76 2.24 -12.30
CA PRO A 291 20.49 2.26 -13.57
C PRO A 291 21.99 2.08 -13.31
N GLU A 292 22.70 1.43 -14.23
CA GLU A 292 24.16 1.46 -14.22
C GLU A 292 24.63 2.91 -14.34
N GLU A 293 25.51 3.36 -13.44
CA GLU A 293 26.20 4.63 -13.60
C GLU A 293 27.07 4.53 -14.86
N ASP A 294 26.63 5.19 -15.94
CA ASP A 294 27.38 5.30 -17.18
C ASP A 294 28.67 6.08 -16.88
N ASN A 295 29.77 5.34 -16.70
CA ASN A 295 31.04 5.84 -16.16
C ASN A 295 31.76 6.69 -17.21
N GLY A 296 31.27 7.91 -17.42
CA GLY A 296 31.73 8.90 -18.39
C GLY A 296 33.14 9.49 -18.14
N GLU A 297 33.96 8.86 -17.31
CA GLU A 297 35.37 9.22 -17.08
C GLU A 297 36.28 8.33 -17.94
N GLY A 298 36.32 8.59 -19.26
CA GLY A 298 36.90 7.62 -20.22
C GLY A 298 37.67 8.13 -21.43
N ALA A 299 37.71 9.44 -21.74
CA ALA A 299 38.45 9.96 -22.90
C ALA A 299 38.76 11.47 -22.91
N ASP A 300 39.32 12.04 -21.83
CA ASP A 300 40.21 13.21 -22.03
C ASP A 300 41.59 12.68 -22.46
N LEU A 301 41.77 12.56 -23.78
CA LEU A 301 43.07 12.39 -24.40
C LEU A 301 43.31 13.57 -25.35
N SER A 302 43.78 14.66 -24.75
CA SER A 302 44.38 15.79 -25.46
C SER A 302 45.32 15.35 -26.59
N ILE A 303 44.99 15.77 -27.81
CA ILE A 303 45.94 15.87 -28.93
C ILE A 303 45.98 17.34 -29.34
N ASN A 304 47.00 18.04 -28.86
CA ASN A 304 47.51 19.23 -29.54
C ASN A 304 48.45 18.74 -30.65
N ASP A 305 48.25 19.26 -31.85
CA ASP A 305 49.26 19.57 -32.89
C ASP A 305 48.43 20.20 -34.04
N MET A 306 48.39 21.52 -34.16
CA MET A 306 49.37 22.42 -34.80
C MET A 306 49.17 22.57 -36.33
N ASP A 307 48.94 23.83 -36.70
CA ASP A 307 49.28 24.53 -37.96
C ASP A 307 48.82 23.98 -39.33
N ASP A 308 48.06 24.79 -40.10
CA ASP A 308 48.59 25.49 -41.29
C ASP A 308 47.65 26.65 -41.73
N ASP A 309 48.04 27.42 -42.75
CA ASP A 309 47.64 28.82 -42.95
C ASP A 309 46.63 29.11 -44.11
N SER A 310 46.16 30.36 -44.16
CA SER A 310 45.80 31.17 -45.35
C SER A 310 44.36 31.23 -45.99
N VAL A 311 43.76 32.43 -45.87
CA VAL A 311 43.29 33.36 -46.95
C VAL A 311 42.11 33.03 -47.90
N GLU A 312 41.04 33.86 -47.77
CA GLU A 312 40.03 34.31 -48.78
C GLU A 312 39.13 33.25 -49.50
N ASN A 313 37.95 33.54 -50.05
CA ASN A 313 37.35 34.82 -50.49
C ASN A 313 35.79 34.86 -50.34
N ASP A 314 35.21 36.01 -50.63
CA ASP A 314 33.80 36.44 -50.56
C ASP A 314 32.79 35.59 -51.38
N ASN A 315 31.57 35.44 -50.85
CA ASN A 315 30.35 35.71 -51.62
C ASN A 315 29.12 35.98 -50.74
N THR A 316 28.27 36.90 -51.19
CA THR A 316 27.09 37.39 -50.47
C THR A 316 25.78 36.77 -50.95
N HIS A 317 24.75 36.71 -50.08
CA HIS A 317 23.36 36.95 -50.49
C HIS A 317 22.43 37.30 -49.30
N HIS A 318 21.68 38.40 -49.42
CA HIS A 318 20.57 38.77 -48.53
C HIS A 318 19.36 37.83 -48.68
N ILE A 319 18.67 37.54 -47.57
CA ILE A 319 17.21 37.74 -47.45
C ILE A 319 16.94 38.37 -46.07
N GLU A 320 16.05 39.36 -46.00
CA GLU A 320 15.74 40.12 -44.78
C GLU A 320 14.57 39.50 -44.01
N SER A 321 14.56 39.66 -42.68
CA SER A 321 13.38 39.42 -41.83
C SER A 321 12.77 40.76 -41.41
N SER A 322 11.46 40.91 -41.56
CA SER A 322 10.71 42.11 -41.15
C SER A 322 9.53 41.77 -40.25
N THR A 323 9.15 42.73 -39.41
CA THR A 323 8.34 42.54 -38.20
C THR A 323 6.83 42.41 -38.44
N SER A 324 6.14 41.99 -37.40
CA SER A 324 4.72 41.61 -37.39
C SER A 324 3.75 42.75 -37.02
N LEU A 325 2.46 42.44 -37.22
CA LEU A 325 1.25 43.07 -36.64
C LEU A 325 0.80 44.42 -37.21
N ALA A 326 -0.50 44.46 -37.54
CA ALA A 326 -1.30 45.65 -37.80
C ALA A 326 -2.76 45.37 -37.35
N ASP A 327 -3.45 46.38 -36.83
CA ASP A 327 -4.81 46.26 -36.28
C ASP A 327 -5.92 46.25 -37.35
N ASN A 328 -7.05 45.58 -37.08
CA ASN A 328 -8.29 46.27 -36.66
C ASN A 328 -9.56 45.36 -36.52
N ASN A 329 -10.06 45.27 -35.27
CA ASN A 329 -11.40 45.70 -34.82
C ASN A 329 -12.70 45.31 -35.60
N SER A 330 -13.66 44.70 -34.89
CA SER A 330 -15.11 44.91 -35.15
C SER A 330 -16.05 44.62 -33.95
N LEU A 331 -16.32 45.65 -33.15
CA LEU A 331 -17.63 46.14 -32.61
C LEU A 331 -18.74 45.25 -31.96
N ARG A 332 -19.50 45.91 -31.05
CA ARG A 332 -20.78 45.57 -30.34
C ARG A 332 -20.69 44.55 -29.19
N GLU A 333 -21.44 44.65 -28.07
CA GLU A 333 -22.33 45.64 -27.41
C GLU A 333 -22.16 45.42 -25.87
N GLY A 334 -22.27 46.37 -24.91
CA GLY A 334 -23.41 47.23 -24.53
C GLY A 334 -24.34 46.52 -23.52
N VAL A 335 -24.76 47.03 -22.33
CA VAL A 335 -24.63 48.32 -21.60
C VAL A 335 -24.89 48.08 -20.07
N ALA A 336 -24.57 49.07 -19.20
CA ALA A 336 -24.95 49.24 -17.76
C ALA A 336 -24.03 48.59 -16.69
N GLY A 337 -23.89 49.15 -15.47
CA GLY A 337 -24.44 50.41 -14.92
C GLY A 337 -23.95 50.70 -13.48
N GLU A 338 -24.03 51.96 -13.03
CA GLU A 338 -23.57 52.48 -11.71
C GLU A 338 -24.40 51.93 -10.53
N GLY A 339 -23.94 51.91 -9.26
CA GLY A 339 -22.67 52.35 -8.66
C GLY A 339 -22.79 52.57 -7.14
N VAL A 340 -21.82 53.29 -6.55
CA VAL A 340 -21.78 53.82 -5.15
C VAL A 340 -21.49 52.80 -4.02
N ALA A 341 -20.80 53.28 -2.98
CA ALA A 341 -20.16 52.49 -1.93
C ALA A 341 -20.76 52.74 -0.53
N GLY A 342 -20.40 51.87 0.42
CA GLY A 342 -20.19 52.25 1.82
C GLY A 342 -21.16 51.68 2.85
N GLU A 343 -20.68 50.76 3.69
CA GLU A 343 -20.64 50.91 5.15
C GLU A 343 -19.80 49.78 5.77
N GLY A 344 -19.55 49.80 7.08
CA GLY A 344 -18.74 48.77 7.75
C GLY A 344 -18.99 48.67 9.25
N VAL A 345 -18.34 47.66 9.85
CA VAL A 345 -18.30 47.38 11.31
C VAL A 345 -19.63 47.00 11.95
N ALA A 346 -19.83 45.69 12.14
CA ALA A 346 -20.69 45.14 13.19
C ALA A 346 -20.03 43.90 13.81
N THR A 347 -19.58 44.01 15.06
CA THR A 347 -18.91 42.91 15.79
C THR A 347 -19.93 42.07 16.54
N THR A 348 -19.99 40.76 16.28
CA THR A 348 -20.80 39.82 17.09
C THR A 348 -19.94 38.69 17.67
N THR A 349 -20.09 38.50 18.98
CA THR A 349 -19.27 37.63 19.82
C THR A 349 -19.55 36.15 19.61
N ASN A 350 -18.49 35.35 19.39
CA ASN A 350 -18.58 33.90 19.57
C ASN A 350 -18.61 33.57 21.07
N LYS A 351 -19.50 32.65 21.48
CA LYS A 351 -19.77 32.36 22.90
C LYS A 351 -19.80 30.86 23.16
N SER A 352 -18.70 30.32 23.68
CA SER A 352 -18.53 28.89 23.97
C SER A 352 -19.48 28.41 25.08
N PRO A 353 -20.15 27.25 24.92
CA PRO A 353 -20.79 26.56 26.03
C PRO A 353 -19.75 25.82 26.90
N ALA A 354 -19.92 25.83 28.22
CA ALA A 354 -19.03 25.14 29.15
C ALA A 354 -19.45 23.67 29.35
N SER A 355 -18.48 22.78 29.54
CA SER A 355 -18.69 21.38 29.91
C SER A 355 -18.86 21.24 31.43
N SER A 356 -20.08 20.95 31.87
CA SER A 356 -20.39 20.63 33.27
C SER A 356 -20.41 19.12 33.50
N SER A 357 -19.47 18.62 34.30
CA SER A 357 -19.43 17.21 34.74
C SER A 357 -19.94 17.07 36.18
N PRO A 358 -21.05 16.35 36.42
CA PRO A 358 -21.38 15.81 37.74
C PRO A 358 -20.60 14.50 37.93
N GLY A 359 -19.71 14.44 38.92
CA GLY A 359 -19.15 13.17 39.37
C GLY A 359 -20.23 12.33 40.06
N ASN A 360 -20.16 11.00 39.97
CA ASN A 360 -21.04 10.12 40.72
C ASN A 360 -20.24 8.97 41.36
N THR A 361 -20.37 8.83 42.68
CA THR A 361 -19.66 7.84 43.48
C THR A 361 -20.52 6.59 43.68
N SER A 362 -20.01 5.42 43.35
CA SER A 362 -20.55 4.15 43.85
C SER A 362 -19.43 3.19 44.24
N SER A 363 -19.63 2.51 45.38
CA SER A 363 -18.66 1.64 46.02
C SER A 363 -18.85 0.19 45.60
N SER A 364 -17.78 -0.48 45.18
CA SER A 364 -17.75 -1.93 45.03
C SER A 364 -17.42 -2.59 46.38
N PRO A 365 -18.24 -3.55 46.88
CA PRO A 365 -17.90 -4.33 48.05
C PRO A 365 -16.85 -5.41 47.73
N VAL A 366 -16.05 -5.77 48.72
CA VAL A 366 -15.10 -6.89 48.65
C VAL A 366 -15.86 -8.23 48.65
N LEU A 367 -15.43 -9.17 47.82
CA LEU A 367 -15.83 -10.58 47.90
C LEU A 367 -14.64 -11.45 48.29
N ASP A 368 -14.75 -12.11 49.45
CA ASP A 368 -13.72 -12.98 49.99
C ASP A 368 -13.53 -14.26 49.17
N LYS A 369 -12.27 -14.70 49.09
CA LYS A 369 -11.95 -16.06 48.63
C LYS A 369 -12.29 -17.05 49.74
N LYS A 370 -13.17 -18.01 49.47
CA LYS A 370 -13.22 -19.29 50.20
C LYS A 370 -12.92 -20.46 49.29
N THR A 371 -12.25 -21.45 49.88
CA THR A 371 -11.67 -22.63 49.24
C THR A 371 -12.36 -23.90 49.71
N GLY A 372 -12.52 -24.87 48.81
CA GLY A 372 -13.05 -26.20 49.13
C GLY A 372 -14.58 -26.31 49.10
N GLU A 373 -15.18 -27.49 48.92
CA GLU A 373 -14.57 -28.82 48.68
C GLU A 373 -15.40 -29.66 47.68
N VAL A 374 -14.66 -30.56 47.01
CA VAL A 374 -14.98 -31.90 46.48
C VAL A 374 -16.44 -32.40 46.50
N GLU A 375 -16.83 -33.04 45.39
CA GLU A 375 -18.11 -33.74 45.17
C GLU A 375 -18.39 -34.91 46.14
N LYS A 376 -19.67 -35.04 46.53
CA LYS A 376 -20.38 -36.34 46.56
C LYS A 376 -21.89 -36.16 46.45
#